data_AF-A0A0D9XLL2-F1
#
_entry.id   AF-A0A0D9XLL2-F1
#
_cell.length_a   1.000
_cell.length_b   1.000
_cell.length_c   1.000
_cell.angle_alpha   90.00
_cell.angle_beta   90.00
_cell.angle_gamma   90.00
#
_symmetry.space_group_name_H-M   'P 1'
#
loop_
_entity.id
_entity.type
_entity.pdbx_description
1 polymer ?
#
loop_
_entity_poly.entity_id
_entity_poly.type
_entity_poly.pdbx_seq_one_letter_code
_entity_poly.pdbx_strand_id
1 'polypeptide(L)'
;MEEPAAGGGAGVANGAAGVVEEEEEEPPRSATAKQEEAKAALGAEGSRPFTMRELLVELKEDGEAAGGSGGGVKPAFGARSGIGSVDAEGSSYSQESTQQLSSHHDVAMDLINSVTGVDEEGRSRQRILSFAAKRYINAIERNHDDPDAYYNWALVLQESADNVDPHSSSSKDALLEEACKKYAEATRLCPTLYDAYYNWAIAIADRAKMRGRTKEAEELWKQAILNYEKAVLLSWNSPQALNNWGLGLQELSAIVPAREKQTIIKTAISKFRAAIQLQFDFHRAIYNLGTVLYGLAEDTMRSGRPGVSPSELYSQSAIYVAAAHALKPNYSVYHSALRLVRSMLPLPYLKVGYLTAPPENKAIAPHKEWERAQFVLNHEGLEQVASDQPPQTQSPEHLDSGRKLFRVAVADIISVSACADLTLPPGAGLCIDTIHGARFLVADNWEALDGWLDAIRLVYTIFARGRSDVLAGIITG
;
A
#
# COMPACT_ATOMS: atom_id res chain seq x y z
N MET A 1 -22.39 36.13 53.64
CA MET A 1 -22.29 37.56 53.97
C MET A 1 -22.83 38.33 52.79
N GLU A 2 -23.94 39.01 53.03
CA GLU A 2 -24.49 40.19 52.34
C GLU A 2 -24.52 40.23 50.79
N GLU A 3 -25.73 39.94 50.30
CA GLU A 3 -26.56 40.71 49.33
C GLU A 3 -26.42 42.27 49.41
N PRO A 4 -27.10 43.13 48.59
CA PRO A 4 -27.98 42.93 47.41
C PRO A 4 -27.94 44.04 46.30
N ALA A 5 -28.79 43.84 45.27
CA ALA A 5 -29.79 44.76 44.68
C ALA A 5 -29.46 46.12 43.98
N ALA A 6 -29.92 46.17 42.71
CA ALA A 6 -31.01 47.03 42.18
C ALA A 6 -30.76 48.37 41.46
N GLY A 7 -31.56 48.54 40.38
CA GLY A 7 -32.06 49.79 39.81
C GLY A 7 -31.20 50.36 38.68
N GLY A 8 -31.67 50.69 37.48
CA GLY A 8 -33.02 51.00 36.99
C GLY A 8 -32.93 52.31 36.17
N GLY A 9 -33.63 52.41 35.03
CA GLY A 9 -34.00 53.72 34.47
C GLY A 9 -33.66 53.98 33.00
N ALA A 10 -34.72 54.02 32.19
CA ALA A 10 -34.84 54.36 30.77
C ALA A 10 -34.34 55.76 30.33
N GLY A 11 -34.09 55.89 29.02
CA GLY A 11 -34.05 57.15 28.27
C GLY A 11 -34.22 56.91 26.77
N VAL A 12 -35.21 57.58 26.15
CA VAL A 12 -35.80 57.33 24.83
C VAL A 12 -35.46 58.47 23.85
N ALA A 13 -35.58 58.18 22.53
CA ALA A 13 -35.74 59.07 21.36
C ALA A 13 -34.42 59.55 20.71
N ASN A 14 -34.27 59.72 19.38
CA ASN A 14 -35.22 59.77 18.25
C ASN A 14 -34.45 59.76 16.91
N GLY A 15 -35.13 59.45 15.79
CA GLY A 15 -34.76 59.87 14.43
C GLY A 15 -34.13 58.76 13.56
N ALA A 16 -34.83 58.10 12.63
CA ALA A 16 -35.57 58.53 11.44
C ALA A 16 -34.79 58.25 10.14
N ALA A 17 -35.49 57.51 9.27
CA ALA A 17 -35.42 57.49 7.80
C ALA A 17 -34.28 56.72 7.10
N GLY A 18 -34.70 55.71 6.32
CA GLY A 18 -34.34 55.69 4.91
C GLY A 18 -33.68 54.43 4.37
N VAL A 19 -34.51 53.44 4.03
CA VAL A 19 -34.40 52.54 2.86
C VAL A 19 -33.05 51.84 2.64
N VAL A 20 -32.99 50.56 3.00
CA VAL A 20 -32.12 49.58 2.35
C VAL A 20 -33.04 48.50 1.80
N GLU A 21 -32.99 48.28 0.49
CA GLU A 21 -33.64 47.17 -0.19
C GLU A 21 -33.12 45.85 0.40
N GLU A 22 -34.02 45.04 0.93
CA GLU A 22 -33.77 43.63 1.25
C GLU A 22 -33.69 42.86 -0.08
N GLU A 23 -32.47 42.60 -0.57
CA GLU A 23 -32.23 41.39 -1.35
C GLU A 23 -32.00 40.25 -0.35
N GLU A 24 -32.83 39.21 -0.45
CA GLU A 24 -32.75 37.98 0.35
C GLU A 24 -31.32 37.37 0.28
N GLU A 25 -30.59 37.42 1.39
CA GLU A 25 -29.41 36.56 1.59
C GLU A 25 -29.88 35.11 1.80
N GLU A 26 -29.77 34.27 0.77
CA GLU A 26 -29.78 32.81 0.94
C GLU A 26 -28.66 32.40 1.93
N PRO A 27 -28.91 31.48 2.88
CA PRO A 27 -27.88 31.03 3.80
C PRO A 27 -26.76 30.30 3.04
N PRO A 28 -25.50 30.37 3.50
CA PRO A 28 -24.37 29.78 2.81
C PRO A 28 -24.56 28.26 2.69
N ARG A 29 -24.63 27.77 1.45
CA ARG A 29 -24.72 26.34 1.14
C ARG A 29 -23.58 25.59 1.82
N SER A 30 -23.95 24.59 2.63
CA SER A 30 -23.03 23.77 3.40
C SER A 30 -22.03 23.05 2.49
N ALA A 31 -20.81 22.86 3.00
CA ALA A 31 -19.69 22.19 2.33
C ALA A 31 -19.98 20.78 1.80
N THR A 32 -21.14 20.22 2.12
CA THR A 32 -21.68 18.95 1.60
C THR A 32 -22.19 19.03 0.16
N ALA A 33 -22.74 20.17 -0.30
CA ALA A 33 -23.29 20.27 -1.66
C ALA A 33 -22.20 20.30 -2.75
N LYS A 34 -21.05 20.93 -2.48
CA LYS A 34 -19.87 20.86 -3.36
C LYS A 34 -19.18 19.48 -3.36
N GLN A 35 -19.42 18.68 -2.32
CA GLN A 35 -18.90 17.32 -2.22
C GLN A 35 -19.73 16.31 -3.01
N GLU A 36 -21.04 16.56 -3.15
CA GLU A 36 -21.94 15.74 -3.97
C GLU A 36 -21.89 16.10 -5.46
N GLU A 37 -21.72 17.38 -5.84
CA GLU A 37 -21.45 17.75 -7.24
C GLU A 37 -20.08 17.26 -7.73
N ALA A 38 -19.06 17.24 -6.85
CA ALA A 38 -17.75 16.66 -7.17
C ALA A 38 -17.76 15.12 -7.25
N LYS A 39 -18.69 14.45 -6.54
CA LYS A 39 -18.91 13.00 -6.67
C LYS A 39 -19.78 12.63 -7.87
N ALA A 40 -20.71 13.50 -8.29
CA ALA A 40 -21.58 13.26 -9.44
C ALA A 40 -20.88 13.50 -10.79
N ALA A 41 -19.81 14.31 -10.82
CA ALA A 41 -18.98 14.53 -12.02
C ALA A 41 -17.93 13.43 -12.26
N LEU A 42 -17.65 12.57 -11.27
CA LEU A 42 -16.76 11.42 -11.38
C LEU A 42 -17.62 10.15 -11.53
N GLY A 43 -18.15 9.97 -12.73
CA GLY A 43 -18.72 8.71 -13.18
C GLY A 43 -17.73 7.56 -12.95
N ALA A 44 -18.28 6.39 -12.66
CA ALA A 44 -17.58 5.16 -12.30
C ALA A 44 -16.47 4.78 -13.30
N GLU A 45 -15.26 5.27 -13.07
CA GLU A 45 -13.94 4.74 -13.47
C GLU A 45 -12.88 5.74 -12.98
N GLY A 46 -12.45 5.57 -11.73
CA GLY A 46 -11.46 6.43 -11.08
C GLY A 46 -10.04 6.13 -11.55
N SER A 47 -9.54 7.00 -12.44
CA SER A 47 -8.15 7.43 -12.67
C SER A 47 -7.01 6.59 -12.06
N ARG A 48 -6.35 5.80 -12.91
CA ARG A 48 -5.01 5.21 -12.68
C ARG A 48 -3.95 5.98 -13.47
N PRO A 49 -2.80 6.38 -12.89
CA PRO A 49 -1.56 6.52 -13.64
C PRO A 49 -0.74 5.24 -13.49
N PHE A 50 -0.50 4.55 -14.60
CA PHE A 50 0.33 3.34 -14.71
C PHE A 50 1.76 3.70 -15.12
N THR A 51 2.74 2.92 -14.69
CA THR A 51 4.08 2.89 -15.30
C THR A 51 4.08 1.94 -16.53
N MET A 52 4.85 2.24 -17.59
CA MET A 52 4.86 1.47 -18.85
C MET A 52 5.20 -0.03 -18.69
N ARG A 53 5.87 -0.40 -17.58
CA ARG A 53 6.14 -1.78 -17.19
C ARG A 53 4.91 -2.49 -16.62
N GLU A 54 3.99 -1.77 -15.98
CA GLU A 54 2.71 -2.32 -15.50
C GLU A 54 1.75 -2.62 -16.65
N LEU A 55 1.83 -1.85 -17.75
CA LEU A 55 1.14 -2.14 -19.02
C LEU A 55 1.68 -3.39 -19.75
N LEU A 56 2.95 -3.77 -19.56
CA LEU A 56 3.57 -4.89 -20.30
C LEU A 56 3.70 -6.17 -19.48
N VAL A 57 3.72 -6.10 -18.15
CA VAL A 57 3.76 -7.30 -17.29
C VAL A 57 2.37 -7.87 -17.06
N GLU A 58 1.31 -7.05 -16.99
CA GLU A 58 -0.07 -7.55 -16.97
C GLU A 58 -0.52 -8.15 -18.32
N LEU A 59 0.22 -7.90 -19.42
CA LEU A 59 0.01 -8.54 -20.73
C LEU A 59 0.89 -9.77 -20.99
N LYS A 60 1.83 -10.10 -20.10
CA LYS A 60 2.71 -11.27 -20.27
C LYS A 60 2.22 -12.53 -19.53
N GLU A 61 1.20 -12.40 -18.70
CA GLU A 61 0.61 -13.52 -17.95
C GLU A 61 -0.72 -14.04 -18.51
N ASP A 62 -1.32 -13.37 -19.50
CA ASP A 62 -2.47 -13.90 -20.23
C ASP A 62 -2.00 -14.28 -21.65
N GLY A 63 -1.83 -15.59 -21.85
CA GLY A 63 -1.03 -16.19 -22.92
C GLY A 63 -1.42 -15.85 -24.36
N GLU A 64 -0.37 -15.72 -25.17
CA GLU A 64 -0.24 -15.85 -26.62
C GLU A 64 -1.47 -15.62 -27.52
N ALA A 65 -1.24 -14.64 -28.41
CA ALA A 65 -1.67 -14.56 -29.80
C ALA A 65 -3.03 -13.91 -30.14
N ALA A 66 -2.87 -12.82 -30.89
CA ALA A 66 -3.75 -12.28 -31.92
C ALA A 66 -4.97 -11.43 -31.49
N GLY A 67 -4.75 -10.11 -31.56
CA GLY A 67 -5.34 -9.38 -32.68
C GLY A 67 -6.44 -8.37 -32.35
N GLY A 68 -6.05 -7.10 -32.35
CA GLY A 68 -6.73 -6.10 -33.18
C GLY A 68 -7.70 -5.12 -32.51
N SER A 69 -7.40 -3.84 -32.76
CA SER A 69 -8.31 -2.68 -32.75
C SER A 69 -8.76 -2.17 -31.38
N GLY A 70 -8.78 -0.88 -31.05
CA GLY A 70 -8.65 0.33 -31.85
C GLY A 70 -9.50 1.43 -31.19
N GLY A 71 -8.94 2.65 -31.06
CA GLY A 71 -9.64 3.85 -30.57
C GLY A 71 -8.86 4.54 -29.46
N GLY A 72 -8.20 5.69 -29.61
CA GLY A 72 -8.32 6.75 -30.60
C GLY A 72 -8.95 7.97 -29.95
N VAL A 73 -8.16 8.82 -29.27
CA VAL A 73 -8.55 10.20 -28.97
C VAL A 73 -7.39 11.15 -29.27
N LYS A 74 -7.68 12.10 -30.16
CA LYS A 74 -6.78 13.15 -30.66
C LYS A 74 -6.60 14.28 -29.62
N PRO A 75 -5.50 15.05 -29.70
CA PRO A 75 -5.28 16.22 -28.85
C PRO A 75 -6.02 17.45 -29.41
N ALA A 76 -6.66 18.21 -28.53
CA ALA A 76 -7.16 19.55 -28.85
C ALA A 76 -6.02 20.56 -28.71
N PHE A 77 -5.57 21.10 -29.83
CA PHE A 77 -4.66 22.24 -29.92
C PHE A 77 -5.37 23.52 -29.45
N GLY A 78 -4.72 24.28 -28.58
CA GLY A 78 -5.04 25.67 -28.29
C GLY A 78 -3.79 26.52 -28.49
N ALA A 79 -3.64 27.11 -29.67
CA ALA A 79 -2.60 28.08 -29.97
C ALA A 79 -2.91 29.42 -29.30
N ARG A 80 -1.91 30.06 -28.68
CA ARG A 80 -1.89 31.52 -28.59
C ARG A 80 -0.45 32.06 -28.57
N SER A 81 -0.14 32.81 -29.62
CA SER A 81 1.04 33.67 -29.75
C SER A 81 1.01 34.82 -28.74
N GLY A 82 2.19 35.23 -28.28
CA GLY A 82 2.42 36.48 -27.56
C GLY A 82 3.92 36.82 -27.58
N ILE A 83 4.26 37.85 -28.34
CA ILE A 83 5.60 38.39 -28.61
C ILE A 83 6.12 39.18 -27.39
N GLY A 84 7.43 39.14 -27.14
CA GLY A 84 8.11 40.11 -26.28
C GLY A 84 9.61 39.84 -26.15
N SER A 85 10.42 40.45 -27.02
CA SER A 85 11.88 40.53 -26.87
C SER A 85 12.27 41.60 -25.86
N VAL A 86 13.27 41.34 -25.02
CA VAL A 86 14.22 42.35 -24.54
C VAL A 86 15.55 41.67 -24.22
N ASP A 87 16.61 42.16 -24.83
CA ASP A 87 18.02 41.81 -24.60
C ASP A 87 18.50 42.36 -23.24
N ALA A 88 19.39 41.63 -22.54
CA ALA A 88 20.55 42.20 -21.83
C ALA A 88 21.38 41.12 -21.09
N GLU A 89 22.60 40.91 -21.63
CA GLU A 89 23.90 40.70 -20.98
C GLU A 89 24.04 39.98 -19.62
N GLY A 90 24.78 38.87 -19.64
CA GLY A 90 25.31 38.20 -18.45
C GLY A 90 26.02 36.85 -18.72
N SER A 91 26.90 36.75 -19.73
CA SER A 91 27.53 35.48 -20.10
C SER A 91 28.93 35.31 -19.49
N SER A 92 29.02 34.54 -18.41
CA SER A 92 30.22 33.73 -18.11
C SER A 92 29.80 32.50 -17.31
N TYR A 93 28.96 32.68 -16.27
CA TYR A 93 28.37 31.57 -15.53
C TYR A 93 27.41 30.72 -16.37
N SER A 94 26.59 31.36 -17.21
CA SER A 94 25.65 30.63 -18.08
C SER A 94 26.36 29.80 -19.15
N GLN A 95 27.51 30.25 -19.67
CA GLN A 95 28.24 29.49 -20.70
C GLN A 95 28.86 28.21 -20.14
N GLU A 96 29.44 28.25 -18.93
CA GLU A 96 29.96 27.05 -18.28
C GLU A 96 28.83 26.08 -17.88
N SER A 97 27.71 26.58 -17.34
CA SER A 97 26.54 25.73 -17.03
C SER A 97 25.91 25.12 -18.28
N THR A 98 25.79 25.86 -19.38
CA THR A 98 25.27 25.34 -20.65
C THR A 98 26.24 24.33 -21.30
N GLN A 99 27.55 24.54 -21.22
CA GLN A 99 28.55 23.57 -21.70
C GLN A 99 28.58 22.29 -20.86
N GLN A 100 28.44 22.40 -19.53
CA GLN A 100 28.34 21.25 -18.65
C GLN A 100 27.02 20.48 -18.89
N LEU A 101 25.88 21.17 -19.01
CA LEU A 101 24.61 20.52 -19.36
C LEU A 101 24.69 19.80 -20.71
N SER A 102 25.26 20.45 -21.75
CA SER A 102 25.44 19.84 -23.06
C SER A 102 26.24 18.54 -22.98
N SER A 103 27.37 18.55 -22.27
CA SER A 103 28.21 17.35 -22.14
C SER A 103 27.53 16.23 -21.34
N HIS A 104 26.73 16.55 -20.33
CA HIS A 104 25.91 15.56 -19.62
C HIS A 104 24.80 14.96 -20.49
N HIS A 105 24.22 15.75 -21.39
CA HIS A 105 23.21 15.28 -22.34
C HIS A 105 23.82 14.33 -23.39
N ASP A 106 25.04 14.62 -23.83
CA ASP A 106 25.78 13.80 -24.80
C ASP A 106 26.08 12.40 -24.24
N VAL A 107 26.56 12.30 -22.99
CA VAL A 107 26.81 11.01 -22.32
C VAL A 107 25.55 10.16 -22.22
N ALA A 108 24.43 10.75 -21.80
CA ALA A 108 23.16 10.04 -21.69
C ALA A 108 22.65 9.56 -23.06
N MET A 109 22.82 10.36 -24.11
CA MET A 109 22.46 9.96 -25.47
C MET A 109 23.35 8.87 -26.04
N ASP A 110 24.66 8.90 -25.78
CA ASP A 110 25.58 7.85 -26.20
C ASP A 110 25.24 6.51 -25.55
N LEU A 111 24.91 6.52 -24.25
CA LEU A 111 24.44 5.33 -23.54
C LEU A 111 23.17 4.77 -24.17
N ILE A 112 22.17 5.61 -24.45
CA ILE A 112 20.91 5.20 -25.09
C ILE A 112 21.18 4.62 -26.48
N ASN A 113 22.03 5.25 -27.30
CA ASN A 113 22.32 4.78 -28.65
C ASN A 113 23.14 3.47 -28.66
N SER A 114 23.89 3.19 -27.58
CA SER A 114 24.70 1.98 -27.44
C SER A 114 23.88 0.71 -27.14
N VAL A 115 22.63 0.85 -26.70
CA VAL A 115 21.75 -0.29 -26.42
C VAL A 115 21.32 -0.94 -27.73
N THR A 116 21.62 -2.24 -27.87
CA THR A 116 21.24 -3.02 -29.06
C THR A 116 20.11 -3.98 -28.69
N GLY A 117 18.99 -3.89 -29.40
CA GLY A 117 17.80 -4.71 -29.17
C GLY A 117 16.69 -4.39 -30.17
N VAL A 118 16.02 -5.45 -30.64
CA VAL A 118 14.76 -5.38 -31.41
C VAL A 118 13.66 -5.98 -30.55
N ASP A 119 12.46 -5.39 -30.57
CA ASP A 119 11.31 -5.97 -29.88
C ASP A 119 10.83 -7.25 -30.60
N GLU A 120 9.89 -7.96 -29.98
CA GLU A 120 9.29 -9.19 -30.53
C GLU A 120 8.59 -8.95 -31.89
N GLU A 121 8.27 -7.69 -32.23
CA GLU A 121 7.71 -7.28 -33.52
C GLU A 121 8.75 -6.72 -34.51
N GLY A 122 10.05 -6.83 -34.21
CA GLY A 122 11.14 -6.38 -35.08
C GLY A 122 11.30 -4.86 -35.20
N ARG A 123 10.60 -4.06 -34.39
CA ARG A 123 10.84 -2.62 -34.25
C ARG A 123 11.98 -2.42 -33.26
N SER A 124 12.88 -1.48 -33.56
CA SER A 124 13.86 -1.09 -32.57
C SER A 124 13.17 -0.17 -31.55
N ARG A 125 12.63 -0.77 -30.49
CA ARG A 125 12.14 -0.07 -29.28
C ARG A 125 13.12 1.00 -28.81
N GLN A 126 14.41 0.71 -28.97
CA GLN A 126 15.48 1.64 -28.67
C GLN A 126 15.51 2.89 -29.55
N ARG A 127 15.13 2.81 -30.84
CA ARG A 127 15.00 4.01 -31.69
C ARG A 127 13.89 4.94 -31.21
N ILE A 128 12.79 4.37 -30.71
CA ILE A 128 11.68 5.15 -30.15
C ILE A 128 12.15 5.88 -28.88
N LEU A 129 12.86 5.18 -28.00
CA LEU A 129 13.45 5.76 -26.79
C LEU A 129 14.49 6.85 -27.12
N SER A 130 15.34 6.61 -28.11
CA SER A 130 16.32 7.60 -28.59
C SER A 130 15.64 8.86 -29.13
N PHE A 131 14.54 8.71 -29.87
CA PHE A 131 13.76 9.84 -30.36
C PHE A 131 13.06 10.59 -29.22
N ALA A 132 12.49 9.88 -28.25
CA ALA A 132 11.88 10.47 -27.07
C ALA A 132 12.90 11.27 -26.23
N ALA A 133 14.08 10.70 -25.97
CA ALA A 133 15.16 11.39 -25.25
C ALA A 133 15.54 12.71 -25.93
N LYS A 134 15.74 12.71 -27.26
CA LYS A 134 16.03 13.94 -28.02
C LYS A 134 14.94 15.00 -27.87
N ARG A 135 13.67 14.60 -27.80
CA ARG A 135 12.57 15.54 -27.59
C ARG A 135 12.61 16.18 -26.20
N TYR A 136 12.90 15.40 -25.16
CA TYR A 136 13.01 15.94 -23.80
C TYR A 136 14.25 16.80 -23.60
N ILE A 137 15.40 16.41 -24.18
CA ILE A 137 16.61 17.23 -24.23
C ILE A 137 16.30 18.59 -24.85
N ASN A 138 15.63 18.58 -26.01
CA ASN A 138 15.29 19.80 -26.72
C ASN A 138 14.16 20.62 -26.05
N ALA A 139 13.36 20.00 -25.18
CA ALA A 139 12.46 20.72 -24.28
C ALA A 139 13.24 21.43 -23.17
N ILE A 140 14.21 20.74 -22.54
CA ILE A 140 15.10 21.30 -21.52
C ILE A 140 15.95 22.45 -22.06
N GLU A 141 16.47 22.35 -23.29
CA GLU A 141 17.21 23.43 -23.95
C GLU A 141 16.35 24.69 -24.17
N ARG A 142 15.03 24.53 -24.35
CA ARG A 142 14.10 25.66 -24.49
C ARG A 142 13.63 26.20 -23.15
N ASN A 143 13.50 25.31 -22.16
CA ASN A 143 13.08 25.63 -20.81
C ASN A 143 13.84 24.76 -19.81
N HIS A 144 14.90 25.33 -19.23
CA HIS A 144 15.76 24.62 -18.29
C HIS A 144 15.08 24.29 -16.95
N ASP A 145 13.95 24.92 -16.66
CA ASP A 145 13.19 24.75 -15.43
C ASP A 145 11.91 23.91 -15.65
N ASP A 146 11.90 23.02 -16.66
CA ASP A 146 10.79 22.09 -16.92
C ASP A 146 10.99 20.75 -16.16
N PRO A 147 10.38 20.57 -14.97
CA PRO A 147 10.53 19.34 -14.19
C PRO A 147 9.98 18.10 -14.93
N ASP A 148 8.94 18.26 -15.75
CA ASP A 148 8.31 17.14 -16.47
C ASP A 148 9.24 16.64 -17.58
N ALA A 149 9.98 17.53 -18.24
CA ALA A 149 10.97 17.13 -19.23
C ALA A 149 12.10 16.29 -18.60
N TYR A 150 12.62 16.69 -17.43
CA TYR A 150 13.62 15.90 -16.70
C TYR A 150 13.06 14.56 -16.22
N TYR A 151 11.85 14.56 -15.64
CA TYR A 151 11.19 13.35 -15.17
C TYR A 151 10.97 12.34 -16.31
N ASN A 152 10.40 12.78 -17.43
CA ASN A 152 10.13 11.90 -18.56
C ASN A 152 11.40 11.42 -19.25
N TRP A 153 12.46 12.24 -19.26
CA TRP A 153 13.75 11.77 -19.73
C TRP A 153 14.36 10.70 -18.82
N ALA A 154 14.22 10.84 -17.50
CA ALA A 154 14.64 9.84 -16.54
C ALA A 154 13.91 8.50 -16.75
N LEU A 155 12.62 8.53 -17.08
CA LEU A 155 11.85 7.34 -17.47
C LEU A 155 12.42 6.67 -18.73
N VAL A 156 12.75 7.45 -19.76
CA VAL A 156 13.36 6.91 -20.99
C VAL A 156 14.71 6.23 -20.70
N LEU A 157 15.50 6.79 -19.79
CA LEU A 157 16.77 6.21 -19.36
C LEU A 157 16.57 4.89 -18.59
N GLN A 158 15.61 4.81 -17.66
CA GLN A 158 15.26 3.54 -17.00
C GLN A 158 14.78 2.49 -17.99
N GLU A 159 13.89 2.85 -18.91
CA GLU A 159 13.37 1.93 -19.92
C GLU A 159 14.49 1.44 -20.85
N SER A 160 15.44 2.32 -21.19
CA SER A 160 16.63 1.93 -21.95
C SER A 160 17.51 0.95 -21.16
N ALA A 161 17.65 1.16 -19.83
CA ALA A 161 18.42 0.29 -18.94
C ALA A 161 17.82 -1.13 -18.86
N ASP A 162 16.50 -1.26 -18.98
CA ASP A 162 15.80 -2.55 -19.01
C ASP A 162 15.90 -3.27 -20.36
N ASN A 163 16.18 -2.54 -21.44
CA ASN A 163 16.43 -3.13 -22.77
C ASN A 163 17.90 -3.52 -23.00
N VAL A 164 18.79 -3.26 -22.04
CA VAL A 164 20.21 -3.67 -22.13
C VAL A 164 20.32 -5.19 -22.08
N ASP A 165 21.23 -5.75 -22.89
CA ASP A 165 21.58 -7.17 -22.83
C ASP A 165 21.93 -7.59 -21.38
N PRO A 166 21.36 -8.70 -20.86
CA PRO A 166 21.59 -9.14 -19.48
C PRO A 166 23.07 -9.33 -19.08
N HIS A 167 23.97 -9.52 -20.06
CA HIS A 167 25.40 -9.65 -19.85
C HIS A 167 26.14 -8.31 -19.76
N SER A 168 25.50 -7.18 -20.07
CA SER A 168 26.10 -5.83 -20.02
C SER A 168 25.65 -5.03 -18.79
N SER A 169 26.05 -5.50 -17.60
CA SER A 169 25.67 -4.89 -16.33
C SER A 169 26.20 -3.46 -16.12
N SER A 170 27.35 -3.12 -16.70
CA SER A 170 27.93 -1.77 -16.59
C SER A 170 27.13 -0.71 -17.36
N SER A 171 26.66 -1.03 -18.57
CA SER A 171 25.82 -0.14 -19.37
C SER A 171 24.46 0.11 -18.70
N LYS A 172 23.87 -0.93 -18.11
CA LYS A 172 22.61 -0.81 -17.36
C LYS A 172 22.77 0.10 -16.14
N ASP A 173 23.82 -0.07 -15.35
CA ASP A 173 24.05 0.78 -14.17
C ASP A 173 24.33 2.24 -14.54
N ALA A 174 25.08 2.50 -15.61
CA ALA A 174 25.32 3.87 -16.10
C ALA A 174 24.03 4.58 -16.53
N LEU A 175 23.13 3.87 -17.23
CA LEU A 175 21.81 4.41 -17.60
C LEU A 175 20.95 4.71 -16.36
N LEU A 176 20.95 3.81 -15.36
CA LEU A 176 20.23 4.04 -14.11
C LEU A 176 20.81 5.20 -13.31
N GLU A 177 22.13 5.39 -13.32
CA GLU A 177 22.77 6.53 -12.67
C GLU A 177 22.37 7.85 -13.33
N GLU A 178 22.38 7.91 -14.66
CA GLU A 178 21.89 9.10 -15.38
C GLU A 178 20.41 9.34 -15.12
N ALA A 179 19.59 8.29 -15.07
CA ALA A 179 18.18 8.42 -14.69
C ALA A 179 18.05 9.04 -13.29
N CYS A 180 18.83 8.57 -12.31
CA CYS A 180 18.85 9.13 -10.94
C CYS A 180 19.15 10.63 -10.95
N LYS A 181 20.13 11.08 -11.75
CA LYS A 181 20.48 12.51 -11.88
C LYS A 181 19.31 13.33 -12.43
N LYS A 182 18.58 12.80 -13.43
CA LYS A 182 17.43 13.49 -14.02
C LYS A 182 16.23 13.55 -13.06
N TYR A 183 15.98 12.49 -12.27
CA TYR A 183 14.98 12.57 -11.19
C TYR A 183 15.37 13.55 -10.08
N ALA A 184 16.65 13.59 -9.70
CA ALA A 184 17.14 14.55 -8.72
C ALA A 184 16.86 15.99 -9.18
N GLU A 185 17.08 16.28 -10.46
CA GLU A 185 16.80 17.60 -11.03
C GLU A 185 15.28 17.89 -11.11
N ALA A 186 14.48 16.91 -11.56
CA ALA A 186 13.02 17.05 -11.57
C ALA A 186 12.44 17.35 -10.18
N THR A 187 12.94 16.67 -9.13
CA THR A 187 12.52 16.90 -7.74
C THR A 187 13.10 18.17 -7.13
N ARG A 188 14.26 18.64 -7.59
CA ARG A 188 14.80 19.97 -7.23
C ARG A 188 13.90 21.08 -7.75
N LEU A 189 13.45 20.97 -8.99
CA LEU A 189 12.55 21.93 -9.65
C LEU A 189 11.12 21.85 -9.11
N CYS A 190 10.62 20.63 -8.85
CA CYS A 190 9.30 20.38 -8.28
C CYS A 190 9.38 19.42 -7.09
N PRO A 191 9.59 19.93 -5.85
CA PRO A 191 9.71 19.11 -4.63
C PRO A 191 8.45 18.35 -4.21
N THR A 192 7.33 18.57 -4.91
CA THR A 192 6.05 17.89 -4.69
C THR A 192 5.73 16.88 -5.79
N LEU A 193 6.65 16.63 -6.72
CA LEU A 193 6.46 15.67 -7.81
C LEU A 193 6.58 14.22 -7.31
N TYR A 194 5.46 13.69 -6.83
CA TYR A 194 5.33 12.33 -6.29
C TYR A 194 5.95 11.27 -7.21
N ASP A 195 5.59 11.28 -8.50
CA ASP A 195 6.02 10.25 -9.44
C ASP A 195 7.55 10.24 -9.65
N ALA A 196 8.20 11.40 -9.56
CA ALA A 196 9.64 11.50 -9.64
C ALA A 196 10.32 10.85 -8.43
N TYR A 197 9.87 11.12 -7.21
CA TYR A 197 10.40 10.45 -6.01
C TYR A 197 10.19 8.93 -6.06
N TYR A 198 9.00 8.49 -6.47
CA TYR A 198 8.67 7.07 -6.54
C TYR A 198 9.54 6.32 -7.56
N ASN A 199 9.63 6.83 -8.79
CA ASN A 199 10.43 6.17 -9.83
C ASN A 199 11.93 6.33 -9.60
N TRP A 200 12.37 7.41 -8.97
CA TRP A 200 13.76 7.56 -8.53
C TRP A 200 14.14 6.47 -7.52
N ALA A 201 13.27 6.19 -6.54
CA ALA A 201 13.49 5.11 -5.59
C ALA A 201 13.62 3.74 -6.27
N ILE A 202 12.84 3.48 -7.33
CA ILE A 202 12.94 2.25 -8.13
C ILE A 202 14.31 2.15 -8.83
N ALA A 203 14.76 3.22 -9.51
CA ALA A 203 16.08 3.22 -10.14
C ALA A 203 17.21 2.98 -9.13
N ILE A 204 17.17 3.64 -7.96
CA ILE A 204 18.17 3.44 -6.91
C ILE A 204 18.12 1.99 -6.40
N ALA A 205 16.93 1.44 -6.19
CA ALA A 205 16.74 0.05 -5.75
C ALA A 205 17.33 -0.96 -6.75
N ASP A 206 17.14 -0.73 -8.05
CA ASP A 206 17.72 -1.61 -9.08
C ASP A 206 19.25 -1.52 -9.13
N ARG A 207 19.82 -0.32 -8.94
CA ARG A 207 21.28 -0.17 -8.74
C ARG A 207 21.75 -0.92 -7.49
N ALA A 208 21.01 -0.83 -6.38
CA ALA A 208 21.36 -1.53 -5.14
C ALA A 208 21.40 -3.06 -5.34
N LYS A 209 20.43 -3.64 -6.05
CA LYS A 209 20.41 -5.07 -6.38
C LYS A 209 21.64 -5.50 -7.19
N MET A 210 22.08 -4.69 -8.15
CA MET A 210 23.27 -4.98 -8.97
C MET A 210 24.56 -4.99 -8.14
N ARG A 211 24.58 -4.31 -6.99
CA ARG A 211 25.71 -4.29 -6.04
C ARG A 211 25.66 -5.41 -5.01
N GLY A 212 24.60 -6.22 -4.98
CA GLY A 212 24.46 -7.37 -4.09
C GLY A 212 24.57 -7.00 -2.60
N ARG A 213 25.47 -7.67 -1.88
CA ARG A 213 25.63 -7.53 -0.42
C ARG A 213 26.86 -6.69 -0.05
N THR A 214 26.94 -5.47 -0.58
CA THR A 214 28.05 -4.53 -0.36
C THR A 214 27.63 -3.33 0.49
N LYS A 215 28.61 -2.56 0.98
CA LYS A 215 28.34 -1.28 1.68
C LYS A 215 27.74 -0.23 0.77
N GLU A 216 28.10 -0.26 -0.51
CA GLU A 216 27.47 0.58 -1.54
C GLU A 216 25.99 0.21 -1.71
N ALA A 217 25.65 -1.09 -1.78
CA ALA A 217 24.26 -1.53 -1.83
C ALA A 217 23.46 -1.08 -0.60
N GLU A 218 24.06 -1.14 0.59
CA GLU A 218 23.43 -0.67 1.84
C GLU A 218 23.08 0.82 1.76
N GLU A 219 23.99 1.65 1.24
CA GLU A 219 23.77 3.09 1.07
C GLU A 219 22.70 3.39 0.01
N LEU A 220 22.73 2.70 -1.13
CA LEU A 220 21.71 2.82 -2.17
C LEU A 220 20.33 2.41 -1.63
N TRP A 221 20.23 1.31 -0.87
CA TRP A 221 18.95 0.93 -0.27
C TRP A 221 18.42 2.00 0.69
N LYS A 222 19.26 2.61 1.52
CA LYS A 222 18.86 3.72 2.39
C LYS A 222 18.34 4.90 1.59
N GLN A 223 19.01 5.26 0.48
CA GLN A 223 18.55 6.33 -0.40
C GLN A 223 17.22 6.00 -1.10
N ALA A 224 17.03 4.76 -1.57
CA ALA A 224 15.76 4.32 -2.14
C ALA A 224 14.62 4.41 -1.12
N ILE A 225 14.87 3.97 0.12
CA ILE A 225 13.91 4.03 1.24
C ILE A 225 13.50 5.48 1.54
N LEU A 226 14.46 6.42 1.58
CA LEU A 226 14.16 7.85 1.78
C LEU A 226 13.29 8.44 0.66
N ASN A 227 13.52 8.04 -0.58
CA ASN A 227 12.71 8.47 -1.71
C ASN A 227 11.31 7.84 -1.70
N TYR A 228 11.18 6.56 -1.35
CA TYR A 228 9.87 5.94 -1.14
C TYR A 228 9.09 6.61 0.00
N GLU A 229 9.76 6.91 1.12
CA GLU A 229 9.16 7.65 2.23
C GLU A 229 8.65 9.01 1.76
N LYS A 230 9.45 9.76 0.99
CA LYS A 230 9.04 11.06 0.45
C LYS A 230 7.86 10.94 -0.51
N ALA A 231 7.85 9.92 -1.37
CA ALA A 231 6.72 9.63 -2.25
C ALA A 231 5.45 9.35 -1.43
N VAL A 232 5.52 8.48 -0.41
CA VAL A 232 4.36 8.20 0.46
C VAL A 232 3.91 9.43 1.25
N LEU A 233 4.81 10.32 1.66
CA LEU A 233 4.42 11.59 2.30
C LEU A 233 3.62 12.51 1.35
N LEU A 234 3.94 12.51 0.06
CA LEU A 234 3.23 13.29 -0.97
C LEU A 234 1.91 12.63 -1.39
N SER A 235 1.87 11.30 -1.44
CA SER A 235 0.67 10.50 -1.76
C SER A 235 0.51 9.34 -0.79
N TRP A 236 -0.08 9.63 0.37
CA TRP A 236 -0.24 8.68 1.49
C TRP A 236 -1.15 7.49 1.17
N ASN A 237 -1.98 7.62 0.13
CA ASN A 237 -2.98 6.66 -0.31
C ASN A 237 -2.52 5.76 -1.47
N SER A 238 -1.20 5.55 -1.63
CA SER A 238 -0.62 4.66 -2.66
C SER A 238 -0.21 3.30 -2.07
N PRO A 239 -1.01 2.22 -2.25
CA PRO A 239 -0.63 0.87 -1.84
C PRO A 239 0.70 0.42 -2.47
N GLN A 240 0.91 0.73 -3.75
CA GLN A 240 2.11 0.35 -4.51
C GLN A 240 3.38 0.98 -3.92
N ALA A 241 3.33 2.26 -3.55
CA ALA A 241 4.46 2.94 -2.92
C ALA A 241 4.78 2.34 -1.55
N LEU A 242 3.77 2.08 -0.72
CA LEU A 242 3.94 1.41 0.58
C LEU A 242 4.51 -0.01 0.44
N ASN A 243 4.02 -0.79 -0.53
CA ASN A 243 4.54 -2.13 -0.79
C ASN A 243 6.01 -2.09 -1.24
N ASN A 244 6.38 -1.18 -2.14
CA ASN A 244 7.76 -1.07 -2.60
C ASN A 244 8.70 -0.52 -1.51
N TRP A 245 8.20 0.36 -0.65
CA TRP A 245 8.92 0.77 0.56
C TRP A 245 9.20 -0.43 1.47
N GLY A 246 8.18 -1.26 1.73
CA GLY A 246 8.32 -2.50 2.48
C GLY A 246 9.35 -3.46 1.88
N LEU A 247 9.34 -3.63 0.55
CA LEU A 247 10.33 -4.44 -0.17
C LEU A 247 11.75 -3.88 -0.02
N GLY A 248 11.94 -2.56 -0.18
CA GLY A 248 13.25 -1.95 0.02
C GLY A 248 13.80 -2.14 1.44
N LEU A 249 12.93 -2.05 2.45
CA LEU A 249 13.28 -2.35 3.84
C LEU A 249 13.65 -3.84 4.03
N GLN A 250 12.90 -4.76 3.41
CA GLN A 250 13.21 -6.19 3.44
C GLN A 250 14.59 -6.48 2.83
N GLU A 251 14.90 -5.90 1.67
CA GLU A 251 16.20 -6.06 1.01
C GLU A 251 17.35 -5.47 1.84
N LEU A 252 17.16 -4.27 2.40
CA LEU A 252 18.13 -3.68 3.33
C LEU A 252 18.38 -4.59 4.55
N SER A 253 17.30 -5.17 5.11
CA SER A 253 17.38 -6.07 6.27
C SER A 253 18.23 -7.32 6.03
N ALA A 254 18.34 -7.78 4.78
CA ALA A 254 19.09 -8.97 4.40
C ALA A 254 20.61 -8.74 4.37
N ILE A 255 21.04 -7.47 4.33
CA ILE A 255 22.45 -7.09 4.19
C ILE A 255 23.01 -6.29 5.39
N VAL A 256 22.15 -5.73 6.24
CA VAL A 256 22.57 -5.04 7.47
C VAL A 256 22.93 -5.99 8.62
N PRO A 257 23.69 -5.52 9.63
CA PRO A 257 23.96 -6.30 10.84
C PRO A 257 22.68 -6.69 11.60
N ALA A 258 22.72 -7.85 12.28
CA ALA A 258 21.57 -8.40 13.01
C ALA A 258 20.95 -7.46 14.07
N ARG A 259 21.75 -6.53 14.63
CA ARG A 259 21.27 -5.52 15.59
C ARG A 259 20.27 -4.54 14.98
N GLU A 260 20.40 -4.23 13.69
CA GLU A 260 19.56 -3.26 12.96
C GLU A 260 18.40 -3.96 12.25
N LYS A 261 18.60 -5.22 11.86
CA LYS A 261 17.62 -6.06 11.12
C LYS A 261 16.22 -6.04 11.73
N GLN A 262 16.11 -6.21 13.05
CA GLN A 262 14.82 -6.35 13.74
C GLN A 262 13.94 -5.10 13.61
N THR A 263 14.51 -3.91 13.78
CA THR A 263 13.77 -2.66 13.63
C THR A 263 13.33 -2.46 12.17
N ILE A 264 14.21 -2.75 11.22
CA ILE A 264 13.92 -2.62 9.79
C ILE A 264 12.78 -3.55 9.35
N ILE A 265 12.81 -4.82 9.79
CA ILE A 265 11.76 -5.80 9.50
C ILE A 265 10.41 -5.36 10.09
N LYS A 266 10.38 -4.85 11.32
CA LYS A 266 9.14 -4.34 11.93
C LYS A 266 8.55 -3.18 11.10
N THR A 267 9.40 -2.28 10.61
CA THR A 267 8.96 -1.20 9.72
C THR A 267 8.45 -1.76 8.39
N ALA A 268 9.11 -2.76 7.80
CA ALA A 268 8.67 -3.41 6.57
C ALA A 268 7.26 -4.03 6.72
N ILE A 269 7.04 -4.79 7.80
CA ILE A 269 5.74 -5.37 8.16
C ILE A 269 4.67 -4.28 8.25
N SER A 270 4.96 -3.16 8.93
CA SER A 270 4.04 -2.03 9.04
C SER A 270 3.68 -1.44 7.67
N LYS A 271 4.65 -1.30 6.74
CA LYS A 271 4.37 -0.79 5.39
C LYS A 271 3.53 -1.74 4.55
N PHE A 272 3.78 -3.05 4.60
CA PHE A 272 2.93 -4.02 3.91
C PHE A 272 1.50 -4.03 4.48
N ARG A 273 1.34 -3.99 5.81
CA ARG A 273 0.01 -3.87 6.43
C ARG A 273 -0.71 -2.60 6.00
N ALA A 274 -0.02 -1.46 5.97
CA ALA A 274 -0.60 -0.20 5.50
C ALA A 274 -1.05 -0.30 4.02
N ALA A 275 -0.26 -0.95 3.16
CA ALA A 275 -0.65 -1.18 1.77
C ALA A 275 -1.92 -2.03 1.66
N ILE A 276 -2.03 -3.10 2.46
CA ILE A 276 -3.22 -3.97 2.52
C ILE A 276 -4.43 -3.20 3.06
N GLN A 277 -4.25 -2.30 4.04
CA GLN A 277 -5.35 -1.50 4.59
C GLN A 277 -5.92 -0.49 3.59
N LEU A 278 -5.11 -0.01 2.64
CA LEU A 278 -5.58 0.84 1.54
C LEU A 278 -6.26 0.03 0.43
N GLN A 279 -5.76 -1.18 0.15
CA GLN A 279 -6.33 -2.09 -0.83
C GLN A 279 -6.28 -3.52 -0.30
N PHE A 280 -7.39 -3.99 0.26
CA PHE A 280 -7.44 -5.27 0.96
C PHE A 280 -7.13 -6.47 0.07
N ASP A 281 -7.42 -6.40 -1.23
CA ASP A 281 -7.11 -7.46 -2.19
C ASP A 281 -5.74 -7.28 -2.89
N PHE A 282 -4.85 -6.43 -2.36
CA PHE A 282 -3.53 -6.22 -2.91
C PHE A 282 -2.60 -7.42 -2.64
N HIS A 283 -2.82 -8.48 -3.41
CA HIS A 283 -2.19 -9.79 -3.25
C HIS A 283 -0.66 -9.76 -3.20
N ARG A 284 -0.02 -8.80 -3.88
CA ARG A 284 1.44 -8.62 -3.83
C ARG A 284 1.91 -8.22 -2.42
N ALA A 285 1.24 -7.27 -1.77
CA ALA A 285 1.55 -6.86 -0.40
C ALA A 285 1.25 -7.97 0.61
N ILE A 286 0.13 -8.69 0.43
CA ILE A 286 -0.23 -9.87 1.23
C ILE A 286 0.88 -10.93 1.14
N TYR A 287 1.32 -11.28 -0.08
CA TYR A 287 2.38 -12.25 -0.31
C TYR A 287 3.72 -11.82 0.28
N ASN A 288 4.10 -10.55 0.09
CA ASN A 288 5.35 -10.01 0.60
C ASN A 288 5.37 -10.00 2.14
N LEU A 289 4.25 -9.66 2.78
CA LEU A 289 4.11 -9.77 4.22
C LEU A 289 4.28 -11.22 4.70
N GLY A 290 3.63 -12.17 4.03
CA GLY A 290 3.84 -13.60 4.32
C GLY A 290 5.30 -14.02 4.21
N THR A 291 6.02 -13.54 3.20
CA THR A 291 7.45 -13.83 3.00
C THR A 291 8.33 -13.23 4.09
N VAL A 292 8.05 -11.99 4.50
CA VAL A 292 8.79 -11.33 5.59
C VAL A 292 8.57 -12.03 6.93
N LEU A 293 7.33 -12.45 7.21
CA LEU A 293 7.01 -13.19 8.44
C LEU A 293 7.71 -14.56 8.47
N TYR A 294 7.83 -15.23 7.32
CA TYR A 294 8.61 -16.47 7.20
C TYR A 294 10.09 -16.23 7.53
N GLY A 295 10.69 -15.20 6.94
CA GLY A 295 12.08 -14.83 7.22
C GLY A 295 12.32 -14.47 8.68
N LEU A 296 11.36 -13.78 9.30
CA LEU A 296 11.40 -13.47 10.73
C LEU A 296 11.28 -14.71 11.61
N ALA A 297 10.47 -15.71 11.22
CA ALA A 297 10.37 -16.99 11.90
C ALA A 297 11.71 -17.75 11.88
N GLU A 298 12.36 -17.81 10.73
CA GLU A 298 13.68 -18.41 10.53
C GLU A 298 14.76 -17.76 11.42
N ASP A 299 14.79 -16.42 11.45
CA ASP A 299 15.73 -15.67 12.28
C ASP A 299 15.48 -15.89 13.78
N THR A 300 14.21 -15.92 14.20
CA THR A 300 13.81 -16.11 15.59
C THR A 300 14.15 -17.52 16.06
N MET A 301 13.91 -18.53 15.20
CA MET A 301 14.29 -19.92 15.45
C MET A 301 15.80 -20.07 15.64
N ARG A 302 16.63 -19.41 14.82
CA ARG A 302 18.10 -19.47 14.93
C ARG A 302 18.67 -18.71 16.12
N SER A 303 18.05 -17.59 16.48
CA SER A 303 18.57 -16.70 17.52
C SER A 303 18.13 -17.06 18.94
N GLY A 304 17.08 -17.88 19.10
CA GLY A 304 16.61 -18.37 20.40
C GLY A 304 16.15 -17.27 21.37
N ARG A 305 15.86 -16.06 20.86
CA ARG A 305 15.50 -14.91 21.69
C ARG A 305 14.06 -15.04 22.20
N PRO A 306 13.77 -14.65 23.45
CA PRO A 306 12.40 -14.57 23.95
C PRO A 306 11.60 -13.51 23.17
N GLY A 307 10.42 -13.89 22.67
CA GLY A 307 9.54 -13.08 21.82
C GLY A 307 8.38 -13.91 21.29
N VAL A 308 7.77 -13.50 20.16
CA VAL A 308 6.77 -14.29 19.43
C VAL A 308 7.37 -15.66 19.08
N SER A 309 6.63 -16.75 19.30
CA SER A 309 7.13 -18.08 18.97
C SER A 309 7.36 -18.19 17.45
N PRO A 310 8.45 -18.84 17.01
CA PRO A 310 8.66 -19.10 15.58
C PRO A 310 7.46 -19.82 14.93
N SER A 311 6.77 -20.69 15.67
CA SER A 311 5.57 -21.39 15.20
C SER A 311 4.41 -20.45 14.87
N GLU A 312 4.18 -19.41 15.67
CA GLU A 312 3.12 -18.43 15.38
C GLU A 312 3.48 -17.59 14.16
N LEU A 313 4.76 -17.21 14.00
CA LEU A 313 5.23 -16.50 12.81
C LEU A 313 5.10 -17.34 11.52
N TYR A 314 5.43 -18.64 11.58
CA TYR A 314 5.19 -19.57 10.47
C TYR A 314 3.70 -19.71 10.14
N SER A 315 2.85 -19.83 11.16
CA SER A 315 1.40 -19.89 10.98
C SER A 315 0.86 -18.61 10.32
N GLN A 316 1.27 -17.43 10.81
CA GLN A 316 0.90 -16.15 10.20
C GLN A 316 1.39 -16.04 8.76
N SER A 317 2.64 -16.42 8.48
CA SER A 317 3.18 -16.48 7.12
C SER A 317 2.31 -17.34 6.20
N ALA A 318 1.93 -18.54 6.66
CA ALA A 318 1.10 -19.45 5.90
C ALA A 318 -0.31 -18.89 5.63
N ILE A 319 -0.92 -18.19 6.59
CA ILE A 319 -2.20 -17.50 6.41
C ILE A 319 -2.09 -16.47 5.27
N TYR A 320 -1.07 -15.62 5.29
CA TYR A 320 -0.85 -14.60 4.27
C TYR A 320 -0.58 -15.22 2.88
N VAL A 321 0.27 -16.25 2.80
CA VAL A 321 0.57 -16.93 1.53
C VAL A 321 -0.67 -17.64 0.97
N ALA A 322 -1.45 -18.30 1.83
CA ALA A 322 -2.73 -18.91 1.43
C ALA A 322 -3.73 -17.87 0.90
N ALA A 323 -3.83 -16.72 1.57
CA ALA A 323 -4.69 -15.64 1.12
C ALA A 323 -4.26 -15.05 -0.23
N ALA A 324 -2.95 -14.81 -0.43
CA ALA A 324 -2.43 -14.35 -1.71
C ALA A 324 -2.70 -15.34 -2.84
N HIS A 325 -2.53 -16.65 -2.59
CA HIS A 325 -2.87 -17.69 -3.54
C HIS A 325 -4.38 -17.75 -3.83
N ALA A 326 -5.25 -17.64 -2.82
CA ALA A 326 -6.70 -17.64 -3.01
C ALA A 326 -7.16 -16.48 -3.91
N LEU A 327 -6.58 -15.28 -3.72
CA LEU A 327 -6.88 -14.12 -4.56
C LEU A 327 -6.34 -14.27 -5.99
N LYS A 328 -5.15 -14.86 -6.16
CA LYS A 328 -4.49 -15.08 -7.46
C LYS A 328 -3.93 -16.51 -7.60
N PRO A 329 -4.79 -17.52 -7.87
CA PRO A 329 -4.40 -18.93 -7.92
C PRO A 329 -3.53 -19.27 -9.14
N ASN A 330 -3.65 -18.50 -10.23
CA ASN A 330 -2.87 -18.72 -11.45
C ASN A 330 -1.39 -18.29 -11.31
N TYR A 331 -1.03 -17.60 -10.23
CA TYR A 331 0.35 -17.17 -9.98
C TYR A 331 1.17 -18.35 -9.46
N SER A 332 2.02 -18.91 -10.33
CA SER A 332 2.85 -20.09 -10.04
C SER A 332 3.76 -19.91 -8.83
N VAL A 333 4.25 -18.69 -8.59
CA VAL A 333 5.04 -18.32 -7.42
C VAL A 333 4.25 -18.53 -6.13
N TYR A 334 2.98 -18.12 -6.10
CA TYR A 334 2.12 -18.27 -4.92
C TYR A 334 1.77 -19.72 -4.68
N HIS A 335 1.50 -20.48 -5.75
CA HIS A 335 1.28 -21.92 -5.65
C HIS A 335 2.50 -22.64 -5.05
N SER A 336 3.71 -22.29 -5.52
CA SER A 336 4.97 -22.87 -5.04
C SER A 336 5.23 -22.53 -3.56
N ALA A 337 5.01 -21.27 -3.19
CA ALA A 337 5.14 -20.83 -1.80
C ALA A 337 4.11 -21.49 -0.88
N LEU A 338 2.85 -21.60 -1.34
CA LEU A 338 1.80 -22.27 -0.58
C LEU A 338 2.16 -23.72 -0.30
N ARG A 339 2.70 -24.46 -1.29
CA ARG A 339 3.14 -25.84 -1.08
C ARG A 339 4.19 -25.97 0.03
N LEU A 340 5.05 -24.97 0.21
CA LEU A 340 6.05 -24.94 1.28
C LEU A 340 5.42 -24.71 2.66
N VAL A 341 4.47 -23.79 2.76
CA VAL A 341 3.95 -23.31 4.06
C VAL A 341 2.60 -23.92 4.44
N ARG A 342 1.94 -24.68 3.56
CA ARG A 342 0.59 -25.23 3.81
C ARG A 342 0.53 -26.09 5.06
N SER A 343 1.57 -26.87 5.37
CA SER A 343 1.62 -27.69 6.58
C SER A 343 1.74 -26.88 7.88
N MET A 344 1.99 -25.56 7.78
CA MET A 344 2.04 -24.64 8.91
C MET A 344 0.66 -24.04 9.22
N LEU A 345 -0.35 -24.27 8.37
CA LEU A 345 -1.75 -23.95 8.67
C LEU A 345 -2.34 -24.99 9.61
N PRO A 346 -3.25 -24.58 10.52
CA PRO A 346 -3.99 -25.49 11.38
C PRO A 346 -5.16 -26.14 10.61
N LEU A 347 -4.85 -26.94 9.58
CA LEU A 347 -5.86 -27.60 8.73
C LEU A 347 -6.86 -28.43 9.57
N PRO A 348 -8.16 -28.43 9.24
CA PRO A 348 -8.80 -27.84 8.06
C PRO A 348 -9.17 -26.35 8.19
N TYR A 349 -8.56 -25.62 9.12
CA TYR A 349 -8.84 -24.22 9.40
C TYR A 349 -7.71 -23.32 8.89
N LEU A 350 -8.03 -22.05 8.67
CA LEU A 350 -7.04 -21.02 8.33
C LEU A 350 -6.32 -20.54 9.60
N LYS A 351 -7.05 -20.32 10.69
CA LYS A 351 -6.49 -19.94 11.99
C LYS A 351 -7.22 -20.65 13.12
N VAL A 352 -6.46 -21.03 14.15
CA VAL A 352 -6.96 -21.53 15.42
C VAL A 352 -6.26 -20.76 16.52
N GLY A 353 -7.00 -20.40 17.57
CA GLY A 353 -6.44 -19.70 18.71
C GLY A 353 -7.46 -19.53 19.82
N TYR A 354 -7.08 -18.84 20.89
CA TYR A 354 -7.99 -18.55 21.98
C TYR A 354 -8.44 -17.10 21.93
N LEU A 355 -9.72 -16.89 22.23
CA LEU A 355 -10.33 -15.59 22.44
C LEU A 355 -11.24 -15.69 23.66
N THR A 356 -11.45 -14.56 24.32
CA THR A 356 -12.46 -14.43 25.37
C THR A 356 -13.71 -13.81 24.77
N ALA A 357 -14.85 -14.46 24.96
CA ALA A 357 -16.13 -14.06 24.38
C ALA A 357 -17.23 -14.06 25.44
N PRO A 358 -18.26 -13.21 25.29
CA PRO A 358 -19.45 -13.30 26.13
C PRO A 358 -20.32 -14.49 25.68
N PRO A 359 -21.33 -14.88 26.47
CA PRO A 359 -22.32 -15.88 26.06
C PRO A 359 -23.07 -15.44 24.79
N GLU A 360 -23.39 -16.38 23.89
CA GLU A 360 -23.88 -16.09 22.53
C GLU A 360 -25.06 -15.11 22.44
N ASN A 361 -25.97 -15.19 23.41
CA ASN A 361 -27.20 -14.39 23.45
C ASN A 361 -27.04 -13.03 24.15
N LYS A 362 -25.83 -12.67 24.60
CA LYS A 362 -25.53 -11.41 25.28
C LYS A 362 -24.34 -10.72 24.63
N ALA A 363 -24.59 -9.69 23.82
CA ALA A 363 -23.53 -8.88 23.23
C ALA A 363 -22.70 -8.13 24.30
N ILE A 364 -23.33 -7.76 25.42
CA ILE A 364 -22.70 -7.14 26.59
C ILE A 364 -23.07 -7.99 27.80
N ALA A 365 -22.06 -8.54 28.47
CA ALA A 365 -22.21 -9.37 29.66
C ALA A 365 -21.24 -8.91 30.76
N PRO A 366 -21.58 -9.09 32.06
CA PRO A 366 -20.65 -8.86 33.15
C PRO A 366 -19.35 -9.64 32.92
N HIS A 367 -18.18 -9.08 33.28
CA HIS A 367 -16.87 -9.72 33.01
C HIS A 367 -16.74 -11.16 33.53
N LYS A 368 -17.48 -11.53 34.58
CA LYS A 368 -17.51 -12.90 35.13
C LYS A 368 -18.15 -13.93 34.20
N GLU A 369 -18.98 -13.50 33.25
CA GLU A 369 -19.65 -14.37 32.27
C GLU A 369 -18.84 -14.53 30.98
N TRP A 370 -17.73 -13.79 30.82
CA TRP A 370 -16.85 -13.93 29.67
C TRP A 370 -15.97 -15.15 29.84
N GLU A 371 -16.02 -16.06 28.87
CA GLU A 371 -15.29 -17.32 28.91
C GLU A 371 -14.19 -17.31 27.86
N ARG A 372 -12.97 -17.69 28.28
CA ARG A 372 -11.87 -17.93 27.35
C ARG A 372 -12.07 -19.29 26.70
N ALA A 373 -12.24 -19.30 25.39
CA ALA A 373 -12.48 -20.52 24.62
C ALA A 373 -11.60 -20.57 23.37
N GLN A 374 -11.51 -21.75 22.77
CA GLN A 374 -10.84 -21.91 21.49
C GLN A 374 -11.78 -21.48 20.36
N PHE A 375 -11.23 -20.79 19.39
CA PHE A 375 -11.90 -20.34 18.17
C PHE A 375 -11.16 -20.86 16.95
N VAL A 376 -11.93 -21.15 15.91
CA VAL A 376 -11.44 -21.55 14.59
C VAL A 376 -11.98 -20.59 13.54
N LEU A 377 -11.16 -20.26 12.56
CA LEU A 377 -11.54 -19.46 11.39
C LEU A 377 -11.33 -20.32 10.14
N ASN A 378 -12.41 -20.55 9.40
CA ASN A 378 -12.39 -21.20 8.10
C ASN A 378 -12.83 -20.22 7.00
N HIS A 379 -13.18 -20.73 5.83
CA HIS A 379 -13.65 -19.93 4.70
C HIS A 379 -15.12 -19.46 4.83
N GLU A 380 -15.88 -20.00 5.78
CA GLU A 380 -17.29 -19.67 6.05
C GLU A 380 -17.47 -18.68 7.20
N GLY A 381 -16.55 -18.65 8.18
CA GLY A 381 -16.70 -17.79 9.35
C GLY A 381 -15.80 -18.12 10.53
N LEU A 382 -16.00 -17.37 11.61
CA LEU A 382 -15.36 -17.53 12.90
C LEU A 382 -16.29 -18.30 13.84
N GLU A 383 -15.80 -19.39 14.44
CA GLU A 383 -16.60 -20.29 15.26
C GLU A 383 -15.89 -20.64 16.56
N GLN A 384 -16.63 -20.68 17.67
CA GLN A 384 -16.16 -21.19 18.95
C GLN A 384 -16.23 -22.71 18.97
N VAL A 385 -15.16 -23.34 19.43
CA VAL A 385 -15.09 -24.80 19.60
C VAL A 385 -15.72 -25.19 20.93
N ALA A 386 -16.53 -26.26 20.93
CA ALA A 386 -17.06 -26.84 22.16
C ALA A 386 -15.91 -27.33 23.07
N SER A 387 -15.98 -27.01 24.35
CA SER A 387 -15.05 -27.58 25.33
C SER A 387 -15.44 -29.04 25.62
N ASP A 388 -14.52 -29.98 25.39
CA ASP A 388 -14.70 -31.40 25.75
C ASP A 388 -14.63 -31.67 27.28
N GLN A 389 -14.60 -30.64 28.13
CA GLN A 389 -14.59 -30.85 29.58
C GLN A 389 -15.96 -31.31 30.08
N PRO A 390 -16.06 -32.48 30.76
CA PRO A 390 -17.28 -32.82 31.47
C PRO A 390 -17.55 -31.77 32.55
N PRO A 391 -18.81 -31.38 32.80
CA PRO A 391 -19.14 -30.38 33.80
C PRO A 391 -18.58 -30.83 35.15
N GLN A 392 -17.67 -30.03 35.71
CA GLN A 392 -17.20 -30.22 37.07
C GLN A 392 -18.39 -29.98 38.01
N THR A 393 -18.95 -31.08 38.52
CA THR A 393 -19.78 -31.21 39.72
C THR A 393 -20.44 -29.91 40.19
N GLN A 394 -21.57 -29.56 39.56
CA GLN A 394 -22.63 -28.80 40.21
C GLN A 394 -23.95 -29.51 39.97
N SER A 395 -24.77 -29.53 41.01
CA SER A 395 -25.93 -30.38 41.26
C SER A 395 -26.94 -30.51 40.11
N PRO A 396 -27.66 -31.64 40.01
CA PRO A 396 -28.51 -31.96 38.88
C PRO A 396 -29.89 -31.29 38.99
N GLU A 397 -29.95 -29.98 38.78
CA GLU A 397 -31.22 -29.30 38.51
C GLU A 397 -31.01 -28.23 37.45
N HIS A 398 -31.11 -28.66 36.19
CA HIS A 398 -31.48 -27.94 34.95
C HIS A 398 -30.78 -28.62 33.76
N LEU A 399 -31.32 -29.78 33.37
CA LEU A 399 -31.15 -30.31 32.02
C LEU A 399 -32.00 -29.44 31.10
N ASP A 400 -31.45 -28.35 30.59
CA ASP A 400 -32.05 -27.64 29.46
C ASP A 400 -30.99 -27.13 28.47
N SER A 401 -31.20 -27.61 27.23
CA SER A 401 -30.88 -27.12 25.90
C SER A 401 -29.50 -26.53 25.55
N GLY A 402 -29.01 -26.95 24.38
CA GLY A 402 -27.70 -26.64 23.81
C GLY A 402 -27.26 -25.19 23.95
N ARG A 403 -26.15 -24.99 24.69
CA ARG A 403 -25.33 -23.76 24.60
C ARG A 403 -25.04 -23.52 23.11
N LYS A 404 -25.68 -22.51 22.52
CA LYS A 404 -25.29 -22.04 21.19
C LYS A 404 -23.87 -21.50 21.31
N LEU A 405 -22.96 -22.09 20.55
CA LEU A 405 -21.57 -21.67 20.47
C LEU A 405 -21.49 -20.36 19.70
N PHE A 406 -20.51 -19.52 20.04
CA PHE A 406 -20.30 -18.28 19.33
C PHE A 406 -19.98 -18.52 17.86
N ARG A 407 -20.74 -17.88 16.97
CA ARG A 407 -20.52 -17.97 15.51
C ARG A 407 -20.72 -16.62 14.84
N VAL A 408 -19.82 -16.30 13.91
CA VAL A 408 -19.97 -15.18 12.99
C VAL A 408 -19.68 -15.69 11.59
N ALA A 409 -20.69 -15.73 10.72
CA ALA A 409 -20.51 -16.07 9.32
C ALA A 409 -19.81 -14.93 8.58
N VAL A 410 -18.91 -15.26 7.65
CA VAL A 410 -18.16 -14.28 6.85
C VAL A 410 -19.10 -13.36 6.06
N ALA A 411 -20.22 -13.91 5.58
CA ALA A 411 -21.22 -13.17 4.82
C ALA A 411 -21.96 -12.10 5.65
N ASP A 412 -21.97 -12.25 6.98
CA ASP A 412 -22.66 -11.33 7.88
C ASP A 412 -21.76 -10.16 8.32
N ILE A 413 -20.45 -10.23 8.06
CA ILE A 413 -19.46 -9.23 8.48
C ILE A 413 -19.63 -7.94 7.66
N ILE A 414 -19.71 -6.81 8.36
CA ILE A 414 -19.69 -5.45 7.80
C ILE A 414 -18.31 -4.82 7.97
N SER A 415 -17.78 -4.86 9.20
CA SER A 415 -16.46 -4.33 9.54
C SER A 415 -15.81 -5.10 10.68
N VAL A 416 -14.48 -5.05 10.71
CA VAL A 416 -13.67 -5.67 11.77
C VAL A 416 -12.63 -4.66 12.21
N SER A 417 -12.56 -4.37 13.51
CA SER A 417 -11.67 -3.34 14.07
C SER A 417 -11.14 -3.71 15.45
N ALA A 418 -9.97 -3.17 15.81
CA ALA A 418 -9.52 -3.18 17.20
C ALA A 418 -10.47 -2.31 18.03
N CYS A 419 -10.79 -2.78 19.23
CA CYS A 419 -11.71 -2.13 20.15
C CYS A 419 -10.99 -1.77 21.45
N ALA A 420 -11.04 -0.49 21.82
CA ALA A 420 -10.50 0.04 23.07
C ALA A 420 -11.62 0.38 24.08
N ASP A 421 -12.78 -0.27 23.95
CA ASP A 421 -13.90 -0.06 24.86
C ASP A 421 -13.55 -0.55 26.28
N LEU A 422 -13.56 0.39 27.22
CA LEU A 422 -13.20 0.15 28.63
C LEU A 422 -14.20 -0.74 29.37
N THR A 423 -15.36 -1.04 28.76
CA THR A 423 -16.34 -1.98 29.29
C THR A 423 -15.99 -3.44 28.97
N LEU A 424 -15.04 -3.70 28.07
CA LEU A 424 -14.55 -5.05 27.78
C LEU A 424 -13.67 -5.59 28.92
N PRO A 425 -13.58 -6.92 29.09
CA PRO A 425 -12.61 -7.51 30.00
C PRO A 425 -11.16 -7.10 29.65
N PRO A 426 -10.22 -7.20 30.62
CA PRO A 426 -8.81 -6.91 30.37
C PRO A 426 -8.25 -7.72 29.20
N GLY A 427 -7.60 -7.04 28.25
CA GLY A 427 -6.98 -7.64 27.07
C GLY A 427 -7.05 -6.70 25.86
N ALA A 428 -6.80 -7.23 24.67
CA ALA A 428 -6.87 -6.48 23.43
C ALA A 428 -8.23 -6.74 22.75
N GLY A 429 -9.10 -5.74 22.75
CA GLY A 429 -10.48 -5.87 22.26
C GLY A 429 -10.57 -5.95 20.73
N LEU A 430 -11.52 -6.73 20.25
CA LEU A 430 -11.89 -6.94 18.86
C LEU A 430 -13.39 -6.68 18.70
N CYS A 431 -13.77 -5.83 17.75
CA CYS A 431 -15.15 -5.60 17.37
C CYS A 431 -15.37 -6.14 15.95
N ILE A 432 -16.37 -7.00 15.79
CA ILE A 432 -16.87 -7.46 14.49
C ILE A 432 -18.29 -6.94 14.35
N ASP A 433 -18.48 -5.92 13.52
CA ASP A 433 -19.80 -5.43 13.18
C ASP A 433 -20.43 -6.38 12.17
N THR A 434 -21.63 -6.85 12.47
CA THR A 434 -22.39 -7.71 11.58
C THR A 434 -23.73 -7.08 11.21
N ILE A 435 -24.42 -7.62 10.21
CA ILE A 435 -25.81 -7.25 9.90
C ILE A 435 -26.78 -7.50 11.06
N HIS A 436 -26.38 -8.29 12.05
CA HIS A 436 -27.14 -8.59 13.26
C HIS A 436 -26.69 -7.79 14.50
N GLY A 437 -25.75 -6.85 14.33
CA GLY A 437 -25.19 -6.02 15.38
C GLY A 437 -23.71 -6.31 15.67
N ALA A 438 -23.12 -5.49 16.54
CA ALA A 438 -21.72 -5.61 16.93
C ALA A 438 -21.48 -6.83 17.84
N ARG A 439 -20.39 -7.54 17.56
CA ARG A 439 -19.92 -8.72 18.31
C ARG A 439 -18.53 -8.43 18.86
N PHE A 440 -18.37 -8.57 20.17
CA PHE A 440 -17.13 -8.23 20.86
C PHE A 440 -16.38 -9.48 21.32
N LEU A 441 -15.06 -9.46 21.14
CA LEU A 441 -14.13 -10.51 21.52
C LEU A 441 -12.90 -9.85 22.16
N VAL A 442 -12.18 -10.58 23.01
CA VAL A 442 -10.94 -10.09 23.63
C VAL A 442 -9.82 -11.10 23.39
N ALA A 443 -8.73 -10.65 22.78
CA ALA A 443 -7.50 -11.40 22.63
C ALA A 443 -6.58 -11.20 23.85
N ASP A 444 -5.75 -12.19 24.14
CA ASP A 444 -4.85 -12.19 25.31
C ASP A 444 -3.84 -11.01 25.27
N ASN A 445 -3.45 -10.55 24.09
CA ASN A 445 -2.55 -9.41 23.88
C ASN A 445 -2.73 -8.79 22.48
N TRP A 446 -2.10 -7.63 22.26
CA TRP A 446 -2.20 -6.87 21.00
C TRP A 446 -1.61 -7.60 19.78
N GLU A 447 -0.57 -8.43 19.95
CA GLU A 447 0.01 -9.21 18.85
C GLU A 447 -0.94 -10.32 18.38
N ALA A 448 -1.62 -10.99 19.32
CA ALA A 448 -2.66 -11.96 19.04
C ALA A 448 -3.88 -11.29 18.36
N LEU A 449 -4.27 -10.10 18.81
CA LEU A 449 -5.33 -9.31 18.18
C LEU A 449 -4.99 -8.99 16.73
N ASP A 450 -3.79 -8.51 16.44
CA ASP A 450 -3.32 -8.24 15.08
C ASP A 450 -3.46 -9.48 14.19
N GLY A 451 -3.04 -10.65 14.68
CA GLY A 451 -3.16 -11.91 13.95
C GLY A 451 -4.60 -12.32 13.66
N TRP A 452 -5.54 -12.05 14.57
CA TRP A 452 -6.97 -12.28 14.36
C TRP A 452 -7.60 -11.26 13.40
N LEU A 453 -7.28 -9.97 13.55
CA LEU A 453 -7.73 -8.90 12.66
C LEU A 453 -7.32 -9.18 11.23
N ASP A 454 -6.04 -9.46 11.02
CA ASP A 454 -5.47 -9.76 9.72
C ASP A 454 -6.18 -10.98 9.10
N ALA A 455 -6.28 -12.09 9.83
CA ALA A 455 -6.90 -13.32 9.32
C ALA A 455 -8.38 -13.15 8.95
N ILE A 456 -9.20 -12.52 9.81
CA ILE A 456 -10.63 -12.32 9.54
C ILE A 456 -10.82 -11.39 8.33
N ARG A 457 -10.04 -10.30 8.24
CA ARG A 457 -10.10 -9.38 7.09
C ARG A 457 -9.67 -10.05 5.79
N LEU A 458 -8.66 -10.91 5.82
CA LEU A 458 -8.25 -11.69 4.64
C LEU A 458 -9.34 -12.65 4.19
N VAL A 459 -9.96 -13.40 5.11
CA VAL A 459 -11.09 -14.30 4.79
C VAL A 459 -12.26 -13.52 4.19
N TYR A 460 -12.64 -12.40 4.81
CA TYR A 460 -13.69 -11.53 4.29
C TYR A 460 -13.36 -10.99 2.90
N THR A 461 -12.11 -10.58 2.67
CA THR A 461 -11.68 -10.07 1.36
C THR A 461 -11.77 -11.14 0.28
N ILE A 462 -11.32 -12.36 0.58
CA ILE A 462 -11.41 -13.51 -0.32
C ILE A 462 -12.87 -13.83 -0.63
N PHE A 463 -13.74 -13.81 0.38
CA PHE A 463 -15.19 -13.98 0.21
C PHE A 463 -15.79 -12.89 -0.69
N ALA A 464 -15.50 -11.61 -0.41
CA ALA A 464 -15.99 -10.48 -1.19
C ALA A 464 -15.51 -10.50 -2.65
N ARG A 465 -14.36 -11.12 -2.93
CA ARG A 465 -13.83 -11.34 -4.28
C ARG A 465 -14.35 -12.62 -4.94
N GLY A 466 -15.25 -13.36 -4.29
CA GLY A 466 -15.85 -14.59 -4.83
C GLY A 466 -14.86 -15.75 -4.92
N ARG A 467 -13.91 -15.85 -3.97
CA ARG A 467 -12.82 -16.85 -3.97
C ARG A 467 -12.84 -17.77 -2.75
N SER A 468 -13.97 -17.86 -2.05
CA SER A 468 -14.12 -18.71 -0.86
C SER A 468 -13.92 -20.19 -1.17
N ASP A 469 -14.30 -20.65 -2.36
CA ASP A 469 -14.09 -22.01 -2.86
C ASP A 469 -12.60 -22.35 -3.00
N VAL A 470 -11.80 -21.41 -3.50
CA VAL A 470 -10.34 -21.57 -3.60
C VAL A 470 -9.74 -21.68 -2.21
N LEU A 471 -10.14 -20.81 -1.28
CA LEU A 471 -9.67 -20.89 0.12
C LEU A 471 -10.11 -22.20 0.79
N ALA A 472 -11.34 -22.66 0.55
CA ALA A 472 -11.83 -23.93 1.02
C ALA A 472 -10.91 -25.07 0.54
N GLY A 473 -10.64 -25.15 -0.76
CA GLY A 473 -9.73 -26.16 -1.32
C GLY A 473 -8.32 -26.12 -0.72
N ILE A 474 -7.78 -24.93 -0.43
CA ILE A 474 -6.48 -24.80 0.24
C ILE A 474 -6.50 -25.46 1.63
N ILE A 475 -7.52 -25.15 2.45
CA ILE A 475 -7.56 -25.56 3.85
C ILE A 475 -8.14 -26.98 4.06
N THR A 476 -9.03 -27.47 3.20
CA THR A 476 -9.64 -28.80 3.36
C THR A 476 -8.89 -29.90 2.61
N GLY A 477 -8.13 -29.56 1.57
CA GLY A 477 -7.41 -30.53 0.73
C GLY A 477 -8.16 -30.89 -0.54
#